data_AF-A0A849R4Z8-F1
#
_entry.id   AF-A0A849R4Z8-F1
#
_cell.length_a   1.000
_cell.length_b   1.000
_cell.length_c   1.000
_cell.angle_alpha   90.00
_cell.angle_beta   90.00
_cell.angle_gamma   90.00
#
_symmetry.space_group_name_H-M   'P 1'
#
loop_
_entity.id
_entity.type
_entity.pdbx_description
1 polymer ?
#
loop_
_entity_poly.entity_id
_entity_poly.type
_entity_poly.pdbx_seq_one_letter_code
_entity_poly.pdbx_strand_id
1 'polypeptide(L)'
;MEVEGFVENLKHYDVRIIAEGEDANIDRFIERIEIRKFPMDVESIEVSFEMYEGEFQYFVIKRGDWHEELLERLDTAGTLLYKSVELGERSVALGEESVGIGEKMLGKQDKTIDAIDRSKEEMVTEISSLSQPFSF
;
A
#
# COMPACT_ATOMS: atom_id res chain seq x y z
N MET A 1 18.80 23.61 -6.84
CA MET A 1 17.62 23.62 -7.71
C MET A 1 16.86 24.83 -7.24
N GLU A 2 17.23 25.96 -7.80
CA GLU A 2 16.73 27.27 -7.40
C GLU A 2 15.78 27.69 -8.50
N VAL A 3 14.50 27.75 -8.15
CA VAL A 3 13.42 28.21 -9.00
C VAL A 3 12.64 29.20 -8.16
N GLU A 4 12.37 30.35 -8.73
CA GLU A 4 11.60 31.45 -8.13
C GLU A 4 10.21 31.47 -8.78
N GLY A 5 9.21 32.04 -8.13
CA GLY A 5 7.86 32.08 -8.70
C GLY A 5 6.76 31.76 -7.70
N PHE A 6 5.68 31.15 -8.16
CA PHE A 6 4.60 30.74 -7.28
C PHE A 6 3.80 29.56 -7.83
N VAL A 7 3.10 28.90 -6.90
CA VAL A 7 2.06 27.93 -7.20
C VAL A 7 0.74 28.38 -6.57
N GLU A 8 -0.37 28.22 -7.29
CA GLU A 8 -1.72 28.45 -6.79
C GLU A 8 -2.66 27.31 -7.20
N ASN A 9 -3.56 26.94 -6.29
CA ASN A 9 -4.64 26.02 -6.62
C ASN A 9 -5.71 26.79 -7.40
N LEU A 10 -6.15 26.23 -8.52
CA LEU A 10 -7.33 26.67 -9.24
C LEU A 10 -8.53 25.80 -8.85
N LYS A 11 -9.72 26.18 -9.32
CA LYS A 11 -10.92 25.34 -9.14
C LYS A 11 -10.76 24.01 -9.86
N HIS A 12 -11.47 23.00 -9.39
CA HIS A 12 -11.49 21.66 -10.00
C HIS A 12 -10.16 20.90 -9.94
N TYR A 13 -9.35 21.14 -8.91
CA TYR A 13 -8.05 20.49 -8.67
C TYR A 13 -6.92 20.85 -9.65
N ASP A 14 -7.16 21.78 -10.57
CA ASP A 14 -6.11 22.31 -11.43
C ASP A 14 -5.10 23.14 -10.62
N VAL A 15 -3.84 23.11 -11.02
CA VAL A 15 -2.77 23.86 -10.36
C VAL A 15 -2.06 24.73 -11.39
N ARG A 16 -1.89 26.01 -11.07
CA ARG A 16 -1.08 26.93 -11.88
C ARG A 16 0.26 27.16 -11.20
N ILE A 17 1.32 27.02 -11.98
CA ILE A 17 2.69 27.31 -11.55
C ILE A 17 3.30 28.33 -12.48
N ILE A 18 3.88 29.38 -11.92
CA ILE A 18 4.80 30.29 -12.61
C ILE A 18 6.17 30.06 -12.00
N ALA A 19 7.17 29.82 -12.84
CA ALA A 19 8.51 29.44 -12.43
C ALA A 19 9.56 30.17 -13.28
N GLU A 20 10.48 30.85 -12.62
CA GLU A 20 11.65 31.51 -13.22
C GLU A 20 12.93 30.82 -12.72
N GLY A 21 13.90 30.65 -13.61
CA GLY A 21 15.18 30.03 -13.29
C GLY A 21 15.94 29.62 -14.55
N GLU A 22 17.14 29.08 -14.36
CA GLU A 22 17.94 28.53 -15.46
C GLU A 22 17.22 27.36 -16.15
N ASP A 23 17.35 27.23 -17.47
CA ASP A 23 16.73 26.19 -18.29
C ASP A 23 16.87 24.79 -17.66
N ALA A 24 18.08 24.41 -17.25
CA ALA A 24 18.35 23.11 -16.65
C ALA A 24 17.62 22.88 -15.30
N ASN A 25 17.32 23.94 -14.56
CA ASN A 25 16.53 23.87 -13.33
C ASN A 25 15.03 23.78 -13.64
N ILE A 26 14.56 24.50 -14.66
CA ILE A 26 13.16 24.47 -15.12
C ILE A 26 12.81 23.08 -15.70
N ASP A 27 13.66 22.52 -16.56
CA ASP A 27 13.46 21.18 -17.13
C ASP A 27 13.30 20.12 -16.02
N ARG A 28 14.25 20.12 -15.08
CA ARG A 28 14.21 19.20 -13.94
C ARG A 28 13.01 19.44 -13.01
N PHE A 29 12.48 20.66 -12.98
CA PHE A 29 11.31 21.02 -12.18
C PHE A 29 10.05 20.45 -12.84
N ILE A 30 9.91 20.60 -14.16
CA ILE A 30 8.84 20.01 -14.97
C ILE A 30 8.83 18.48 -14.84
N GLU A 31 9.98 17.82 -14.87
CA GLU A 31 10.06 16.37 -14.66
C GLU A 31 9.55 15.91 -13.28
N ARG A 32 9.73 16.75 -12.25
CA ARG A 32 9.34 16.42 -10.87
C ARG A 32 7.87 16.64 -10.57
N ILE A 33 7.20 17.49 -11.33
CA ILE A 33 5.76 17.75 -11.18
C ILE A 33 4.92 16.66 -11.83
N GLU A 34 5.48 15.81 -12.69
CA GLU A 34 4.78 14.63 -13.23
C GLU A 34 4.67 13.52 -12.17
N ILE A 35 3.76 13.71 -11.22
CA ILE A 35 3.54 12.82 -10.09
C ILE A 35 2.40 11.85 -10.43
N ARG A 36 2.72 10.57 -10.55
CA ARG A 36 1.74 9.48 -10.68
C ARG A 36 1.79 8.56 -9.46
N LYS A 37 1.34 9.08 -8.32
CA LYS A 37 1.41 8.38 -7.04
C LYS A 37 0.24 8.76 -6.14
N PHE A 38 -0.65 7.80 -5.95
CA PHE A 38 -1.76 7.90 -5.01
C PHE A 38 -1.35 8.53 -3.65
N PRO A 39 -2.10 9.52 -3.14
CA PRO A 39 -3.40 10.01 -3.63
C PRO A 39 -3.35 11.07 -4.74
N MET A 40 -2.19 11.37 -5.33
CA MET A 40 -2.02 12.38 -6.38
C MET A 40 -1.74 11.73 -7.74
N ASP A 41 -2.44 12.16 -8.78
CA ASP A 41 -2.19 11.67 -10.15
C ASP A 41 -2.35 12.85 -11.11
N VAL A 42 -1.22 13.31 -11.66
CA VAL A 42 -1.22 14.42 -12.62
C VAL A 42 -1.63 13.89 -13.99
N GLU A 43 -2.85 14.25 -14.43
CA GLU A 43 -3.43 13.77 -15.69
C GLU A 43 -2.72 14.35 -16.92
N SER A 44 -2.38 15.64 -16.87
CA SER A 44 -1.70 16.35 -17.96
C SER A 44 -0.97 17.59 -17.43
N ILE A 45 -0.01 18.08 -18.22
CA ILE A 45 0.76 19.29 -17.93
C ILE A 45 0.84 20.09 -19.23
N GLU A 46 0.42 21.36 -19.17
CA GLU A 46 0.60 22.33 -20.24
C GLU A 46 1.72 23.30 -19.83
N VAL A 47 2.74 23.44 -20.68
CA VAL A 47 3.92 24.28 -20.41
C VAL A 47 4.09 25.30 -21.54
N SER A 48 4.26 26.56 -21.16
CA SER A 48 4.65 27.66 -22.04
C SER A 48 5.88 28.36 -21.47
N PHE A 49 6.81 28.74 -22.34
CA PHE A 49 8.04 29.46 -21.96
C PHE A 49 7.96 30.92 -22.38
N GLU A 50 8.43 31.80 -21.51
CA GLU A 50 8.51 33.25 -21.73
C GLU A 50 9.93 33.75 -21.45
N MET A 51 10.23 35.00 -21.78
CA MET A 51 11.52 35.60 -21.45
C MET A 51 11.64 35.80 -19.94
N TYR A 52 12.85 35.65 -19.39
CA TYR A 52 13.11 35.91 -17.98
C TYR A 52 12.85 37.39 -17.64
N GLU A 53 11.93 37.63 -16.70
CA GLU A 53 11.57 38.97 -16.23
C GLU A 53 12.20 39.29 -14.86
N GLY A 54 12.46 38.25 -14.04
CA GLY A 54 13.07 38.39 -12.73
C GLY A 54 12.10 39.04 -11.72
N GLU A 55 10.81 38.72 -11.85
CA GLU A 55 9.75 39.28 -11.01
C GLU A 55 9.74 38.70 -9.60
N PHE A 56 10.31 37.50 -9.41
CA PHE A 56 10.21 36.75 -8.17
C PHE A 56 11.55 36.61 -7.46
N GLN A 57 11.58 36.90 -6.15
CA GLN A 57 12.78 36.72 -5.32
C GLN A 57 12.81 35.33 -4.63
N TYR A 58 11.66 34.67 -4.52
CA TYR A 58 11.50 33.38 -3.86
C TYR A 58 10.28 32.66 -4.43
N PHE A 59 10.20 31.35 -4.18
CA PHE A 59 9.06 30.54 -4.56
C PHE A 59 7.94 30.59 -3.50
N VAL A 60 6.73 30.96 -3.90
CA VAL A 60 5.57 31.16 -3.00
C VAL A 60 4.47 30.15 -3.25
N ILE A 61 3.90 29.59 -2.17
CA ILE A 61 2.66 28.82 -2.24
C ILE A 61 1.50 29.76 -1.93
N LYS A 62 0.75 30.16 -2.95
CA LYS A 62 -0.49 30.92 -2.80
C LYS A 62 -1.60 29.96 -2.41
N ARG A 63 -2.22 30.25 -1.27
CA ARG A 63 -3.39 29.51 -0.76
C ARG A 63 -4.63 30.36 -1.00
N GLY A 64 -5.68 29.73 -1.51
CA GLY A 64 -6.99 30.35 -1.68
C GLY A 64 -7.72 30.52 -0.36
N ASP A 65 -9.05 30.41 -0.37
CA ASP A 65 -9.81 30.36 0.87
C ASP A 65 -9.44 29.07 1.64
N TRP A 66 -8.89 29.26 2.84
CA TRP A 66 -8.42 28.14 3.65
C TRP A 66 -9.55 27.20 4.08
N HIS A 67 -10.80 27.66 4.21
CA HIS A 67 -11.91 26.78 4.58
C HIS A 67 -12.27 25.84 3.44
N GLU A 68 -12.37 26.34 2.21
CA GLU A 68 -12.65 25.54 1.01
C GLU A 68 -11.52 24.53 0.76
N GLU A 69 -10.26 24.97 0.75
CA GLU A 69 -9.10 24.08 0.55
C GLU A 69 -8.97 23.01 1.65
N LEU A 70 -9.34 23.32 2.90
CA LEU A 70 -9.29 22.36 4.00
C LEU A 70 -10.42 21.33 3.89
N LEU A 71 -11.63 21.75 3.51
CA LEU A 71 -12.77 20.84 3.34
C LEU A 71 -12.49 19.80 2.26
N GLU A 72 -11.99 20.21 1.09
CA GLU A 72 -11.64 19.28 0.00
C GLU A 72 -10.58 18.25 0.44
N ARG A 73 -9.58 18.68 1.23
CA ARG A 73 -8.56 17.79 1.79
C ARG A 73 -9.16 16.82 2.82
N LEU A 74 -10.08 17.29 3.66
CA LEU A 74 -10.76 16.45 4.65
C LEU A 74 -11.67 15.42 3.99
N ASP A 75 -12.39 15.78 2.92
CA ASP A 75 -13.22 14.84 2.15
C ASP A 75 -12.36 13.74 1.50
N THR A 76 -11.22 14.13 0.94
CA THR A 76 -10.22 13.19 0.40
C THR A 76 -9.71 12.27 1.50
N ALA A 77 -9.27 12.83 2.63
CA ALA A 77 -8.77 12.06 3.77
C ALA A 77 -9.85 11.10 4.32
N GLY A 78 -11.09 11.54 4.41
CA GLY A 78 -12.23 10.73 4.83
C GLY A 78 -12.44 9.52 3.91
N THR A 79 -12.36 9.73 2.60
CA THR A 79 -12.46 8.65 1.60
C THR A 79 -11.32 7.63 1.75
N LEU A 80 -10.09 8.09 1.97
CA LEU A 80 -8.93 7.23 2.20
C LEU A 80 -9.06 6.42 3.50
N LEU A 81 -9.53 7.07 4.57
CA LEU A 81 -9.75 6.43 5.86
C LEU A 81 -10.84 5.36 5.77
N TYR A 82 -11.95 5.66 5.09
CA TYR A 82 -13.03 4.71 4.86
C TYR A 82 -12.52 3.45 4.14
N LYS A 83 -11.79 3.62 3.04
CA LYS A 83 -11.17 2.51 2.29
C LYS A 83 -10.18 1.72 3.14
N SER A 84 -9.44 2.39 4.02
CA SER A 84 -8.49 1.74 4.93
C SER A 84 -9.19 0.87 5.97
N VAL A 85 -10.31 1.35 6.53
CA VAL A 85 -11.14 0.57 7.45
C VAL A 85 -11.73 -0.66 6.74
N GLU A 86 -12.29 -0.48 5.55
CA GLU A 86 -12.85 -1.59 4.74
C GLU A 86 -11.81 -2.68 4.44
N LEU A 87 -10.61 -2.29 4.02
CA LEU A 87 -9.50 -3.24 3.78
C LEU A 87 -9.04 -3.92 5.08
N GLY A 88 -9.08 -3.20 6.20
CA GLY A 88 -8.79 -3.75 7.53
C GLY A 88 -9.78 -4.83 7.93
N GLU A 89 -11.08 -4.56 7.82
CA GLU A 89 -12.15 -5.53 8.10
C GLU A 89 -12.01 -6.78 7.25
N ARG A 90 -11.76 -6.61 5.94
CA ARG A 90 -11.53 -7.74 5.03
C ARG A 90 -10.28 -8.55 5.41
N SER A 91 -9.23 -7.89 5.85
CA SER A 91 -8.00 -8.57 6.29
C SER A 91 -8.21 -9.39 7.56
N VAL A 92 -8.99 -8.86 8.51
CA VAL A 92 -9.37 -9.59 9.73
C VAL A 92 -10.20 -10.83 9.39
N ALA A 93 -11.23 -10.68 8.54
CA ALA A 93 -12.07 -11.81 8.12
C ALA A 93 -11.27 -12.94 7.45
N LEU A 94 -10.34 -12.59 6.56
CA LEU A 94 -9.44 -13.57 5.93
C LEU A 94 -8.48 -14.21 6.94
N GLY A 95 -8.05 -13.45 7.95
CA GLY A 95 -7.24 -13.95 9.06
C GLY A 95 -7.99 -14.99 9.90
N GLU A 96 -9.24 -14.71 10.26
CA GLU A 96 -10.11 -15.64 11.01
C GLU A 96 -10.37 -16.93 10.22
N GLU A 97 -10.65 -16.83 8.92
CA GLU A 97 -10.81 -17.99 8.03
C GLU A 97 -9.52 -18.83 7.99
N SER A 98 -8.37 -18.18 7.85
CA SER A 98 -7.06 -18.85 7.82
C SER A 98 -6.76 -19.60 9.12
N VAL A 99 -7.08 -19.00 10.27
CA VAL A 99 -6.96 -19.64 11.58
C VAL A 99 -7.87 -20.87 11.66
N GLY A 100 -9.14 -20.74 11.26
CA GLY A 100 -10.08 -21.87 11.25
C GLY A 100 -9.65 -23.03 10.35
N ILE A 101 -9.06 -22.72 9.18
CA ILE A 101 -8.44 -23.73 8.32
C ILE A 101 -7.26 -24.41 9.03
N GLY A 102 -6.41 -23.64 9.71
CA GLY A 102 -5.29 -24.13 10.50
C GLY A 102 -5.72 -25.10 11.60
N GLU A 103 -6.72 -24.74 12.40
CA GLU A 103 -7.28 -25.61 13.45
C GLU A 103 -7.81 -26.94 12.86
N LYS A 104 -8.51 -26.86 11.73
CA LYS A 104 -9.01 -28.07 11.03
C LYS A 104 -7.87 -28.94 10.49
N MET A 105 -6.77 -28.35 10.05
CA MET A 105 -5.58 -29.10 9.62
C MET A 105 -4.91 -29.80 10.80
N LEU A 106 -4.73 -29.10 11.93
CA LEU A 106 -4.17 -29.69 13.16
C LEU A 106 -5.01 -30.88 13.64
N GLY A 107 -6.34 -30.72 13.71
CA GLY A 107 -7.22 -31.82 14.11
C GLY A 107 -7.22 -33.01 13.12
N LYS A 108 -6.85 -32.82 11.86
CA LYS A 108 -6.60 -33.93 10.91
C LYS A 108 -5.23 -34.57 11.11
N GLN A 109 -4.22 -33.79 11.48
CA GLN A 109 -2.88 -34.29 11.79
C GLN A 109 -2.91 -35.15 13.06
N ASP A 110 -3.61 -34.72 14.12
CA ASP A 110 -3.79 -35.51 15.34
C ASP A 110 -4.38 -36.90 15.04
N LYS A 111 -5.48 -36.95 14.27
CA LYS A 111 -6.10 -38.21 13.82
C LYS A 111 -5.15 -39.09 13.00
N THR A 112 -4.26 -38.47 12.22
CA THR A 112 -3.28 -39.19 11.41
C THR A 112 -2.19 -39.78 12.30
N ILE A 113 -1.71 -39.02 13.29
CA ILE A 113 -0.74 -39.48 14.30
C ILE A 113 -1.33 -40.65 15.09
N ASP A 114 -2.57 -40.54 15.58
CA ASP A 114 -3.26 -41.62 16.29
C ASP A 114 -3.40 -42.90 15.46
N ALA A 115 -3.57 -42.78 14.14
CA ALA A 115 -3.63 -43.92 13.25
C ALA A 115 -2.25 -44.56 13.04
N ILE A 116 -1.19 -43.75 12.94
CA ILE A 116 0.19 -44.20 12.81
C ILE A 116 0.63 -44.93 14.09
N ASP A 117 0.34 -44.38 15.26
CA ASP A 117 0.73 -44.99 16.53
C ASP A 117 0.05 -46.36 16.73
N ARG A 118 -1.25 -46.48 16.46
CA ARG A 118 -1.95 -47.77 16.49
C ARG A 118 -1.36 -48.78 15.52
N SER A 119 -1.12 -48.38 14.28
CA SER A 119 -0.51 -49.26 13.28
C SER A 119 0.89 -49.72 13.71
N LYS A 120 1.67 -48.85 14.34
CA LYS A 120 2.98 -49.18 14.89
C LYS A 120 2.88 -50.22 16.01
N GLU A 121 1.95 -50.06 16.95
CA GLU A 121 1.72 -51.01 18.04
C GLU A 121 1.31 -52.40 17.51
N GLU A 122 0.40 -52.44 16.55
CA GLU A 122 -0.02 -53.67 15.87
C GLU A 122 1.18 -54.38 15.21
N MET A 123 1.98 -53.64 14.43
CA MET A 123 3.20 -54.18 13.80
C MET A 123 4.21 -54.72 14.82
N VAL A 124 4.46 -53.99 15.91
CA VAL A 124 5.40 -54.42 16.96
C VAL A 124 4.92 -55.71 17.62
N THR A 125 3.62 -55.83 17.85
CA THR A 125 3.01 -57.02 18.45
C THR A 125 3.14 -58.23 17.52
N GLU A 126 2.88 -58.05 16.23
CA GLU A 126 2.98 -59.09 15.21
C GLU A 126 4.42 -59.58 15.03
N ILE A 127 5.40 -58.67 14.93
CA ILE A 127 6.84 -59.01 14.89
C ILE A 127 7.26 -59.79 16.15
N SER A 128 6.81 -59.37 17.33
CA SER A 128 7.15 -60.03 18.59
C SER A 128 6.65 -61.48 18.61
N SER A 129 5.43 -61.72 18.13
CA SER A 129 4.85 -63.07 18.04
C SER A 129 5.61 -64.00 17.09
N LEU A 130 6.14 -63.48 15.97
CA LEU A 130 6.96 -64.23 15.02
C LEU A 130 8.36 -64.55 15.56
N SER A 131 8.84 -63.78 16.53
CA SER A 131 10.18 -63.91 17.12
C SER A 131 10.25 -64.88 18.31
N GLN A 132 9.13 -65.45 18.76
CA GLN A 132 9.16 -66.46 19.83
C GLN A 132 9.84 -67.74 19.33
N PRO A 133 10.88 -68.26 20.01
CA PRO A 133 11.63 -69.41 19.53
C PRO A 133 10.72 -70.65 19.47
N PHE A 134 10.75 -71.35 18.35
CA PHE A 134 10.21 -72.71 18.25
C PHE A 134 10.92 -73.57 19.30
N SER A 135 10.21 -73.86 20.39
CA SER A 135 10.61 -74.86 21.38
C SER A 135 10.51 -76.24 20.72
N PHE A 136 11.64 -76.76 20.25
CA PHE A 136 11.81 -78.18 19.89
C PHE A 136 12.23 -79.00 21.11
#